data_AF-A0A432LAE7-F1
#
_entry.id   AF-A0A432LAE7-F1
#
_cell.length_a   1.000
_cell.length_b   1.000
_cell.length_c   1.000
_cell.angle_alpha   90.00
_cell.angle_beta   90.00
_cell.angle_gamma   90.00
#
_symmetry.space_group_name_H-M   'P 1'
#
loop_
_entity.id
_entity.type
_entity.pdbx_description
1 polymer ?
#
loop_
_entity_poly.entity_id
_entity_poly.type
_entity_poly.pdbx_seq_one_letter_code
_entity_poly.pdbx_strand_id
1 'polypeptide(L)'
;MGKALHHQNEKGITLIELLAVIVILGIVAAIAVPAIGNLIENAKKDAIIANAQNMVDATRLLSVSKSGFSPSDGHMTFVPLGYLVSEGYMNKFSKHGLEVYAQNTQDQPTKNHVDTNWTNENNTYVVIENNGGKIEYYVRIVLHNNHLVLPYKNINDVNRDDITLHNY
;
A
#
# COMPACT_ATOMS: atom_id res chain seq x y z
N MET A 1 -19.51 -63.00 -40.23
CA MET A 1 -19.67 -62.34 -38.92
C MET A 1 -19.56 -60.83 -39.13
N GLY A 2 -20.70 -60.14 -39.25
CA GLY A 2 -20.73 -58.67 -39.35
C GLY A 2 -20.70 -58.05 -37.96
N LYS A 3 -19.70 -57.19 -37.69
CA LYS A 3 -19.63 -56.40 -36.45
C LYS A 3 -20.57 -55.19 -36.59
N ALA A 4 -21.52 -55.05 -35.67
CA ALA A 4 -22.32 -53.84 -35.54
C ALA A 4 -21.46 -52.71 -34.97
N LEU A 5 -21.34 -51.61 -35.71
CA LEU A 5 -20.70 -50.38 -35.23
C LEU A 5 -21.73 -49.57 -34.43
N HIS A 6 -21.48 -49.46 -33.13
CA HIS A 6 -22.27 -48.67 -32.20
C HIS A 6 -21.95 -47.18 -32.44
N HIS A 7 -22.84 -46.46 -33.13
CA HIS A 7 -22.72 -45.01 -33.28
C HIS A 7 -23.22 -44.35 -31.98
N GLN A 8 -22.31 -43.74 -31.23
CA GLN A 8 -22.65 -42.96 -30.04
C GLN A 8 -23.34 -41.67 -30.52
N ASN A 9 -24.55 -41.44 -30.02
CA ASN A 9 -25.38 -40.30 -30.40
C ASN A 9 -24.83 -39.04 -29.72
N GLU A 10 -24.00 -38.27 -30.44
CA GLU A 10 -23.55 -36.96 -29.98
C GLU A 10 -24.71 -35.97 -30.12
N LYS A 11 -25.47 -35.79 -29.03
CA LYS A 11 -26.47 -34.74 -28.93
C LYS A 11 -25.74 -33.39 -29.00
N GLY A 12 -25.81 -32.73 -30.14
CA GLY A 12 -25.27 -31.39 -30.32
C GLY A 12 -26.01 -30.36 -29.47
N ILE A 13 -25.26 -29.47 -28.81
CA ILE A 13 -25.81 -28.28 -28.15
C ILE A 13 -26.50 -27.41 -29.20
N THR A 14 -27.67 -26.88 -28.87
CA THR A 14 -28.41 -25.99 -29.75
C THR A 14 -27.93 -24.54 -29.60
N LEU A 15 -28.01 -23.75 -30.67
CA LEU A 15 -27.62 -22.32 -30.64
C LEU A 15 -28.44 -21.51 -29.62
N ILE A 16 -29.70 -21.90 -29.38
CA ILE A 16 -30.58 -21.22 -28.44
C ILE A 16 -30.13 -21.44 -26.98
N GLU A 17 -29.62 -22.63 -26.65
CA GLU A 17 -29.07 -22.92 -25.32
C GLU A 17 -27.83 -22.08 -25.05
N LEU A 18 -26.94 -21.95 -26.05
CA LEU A 18 -25.77 -21.09 -25.93
C LEU A 18 -26.15 -19.61 -25.84
N LEU A 19 -27.18 -19.19 -26.58
CA LEU A 19 -27.69 -17.82 -26.57
C LEU A 19 -28.24 -17.42 -25.19
N ALA A 20 -29.02 -18.30 -24.54
CA ALA A 20 -29.54 -18.04 -23.21
C ALA A 20 -28.42 -17.82 -22.18
N VAL A 21 -27.33 -18.60 -22.26
CA VAL A 21 -26.18 -18.49 -21.34
C VAL A 21 -25.46 -17.15 -21.51
N ILE A 22 -25.16 -16.73 -22.75
CA ILE A 22 -24.44 -15.47 -22.97
C ILE A 22 -25.27 -14.24 -22.58
N VAL A 23 -26.60 -14.31 -22.71
CA VAL A 23 -27.50 -13.23 -22.25
C VAL A 23 -27.42 -13.08 -20.74
N ILE A 24 -27.48 -14.20 -20.01
CA ILE A 24 -27.36 -14.18 -18.54
C ILE A 24 -25.98 -13.67 -18.13
N LEU A 25 -24.90 -14.16 -18.74
CA LEU A 25 -23.53 -13.69 -18.46
C LEU A 25 -23.36 -12.20 -18.80
N GLY A 26 -24.00 -11.71 -19.86
CA GLY A 26 -23.99 -10.29 -20.23
C GLY A 26 -24.64 -9.39 -19.18
N ILE A 27 -25.78 -9.79 -18.64
CA ILE A 27 -26.46 -9.05 -17.56
C ILE A 27 -25.62 -9.03 -16.28
N VAL A 28 -25.04 -10.19 -15.89
CA VAL A 28 -24.17 -10.26 -14.71
C VAL A 28 -22.92 -9.41 -14.90
N ALA A 29 -22.27 -9.48 -16.06
CA ALA A 29 -21.07 -8.70 -16.37
C ALA A 29 -21.35 -7.19 -16.33
N ALA A 30 -22.50 -6.74 -16.84
CA ALA A 30 -22.87 -5.32 -16.84
C ALA A 30 -22.93 -4.71 -15.42
N ILE A 31 -23.36 -5.48 -14.42
CA ILE A 31 -23.42 -5.03 -13.01
C ILE A 31 -22.06 -5.23 -12.32
N ALA A 32 -21.39 -6.35 -12.60
CA ALA A 32 -20.16 -6.74 -11.90
C ALA A 32 -18.96 -5.84 -12.26
N VAL A 33 -18.78 -5.49 -13.54
CA VAL A 33 -17.62 -4.71 -14.02
C VAL A 33 -17.45 -3.37 -13.27
N PRO A 34 -18.45 -2.48 -13.17
CA PRO A 34 -18.28 -1.22 -12.44
C PRO A 34 -18.05 -1.43 -10.93
N ALA A 35 -18.67 -2.45 -10.32
CA ALA A 35 -18.48 -2.75 -8.89
C ALA A 35 -17.05 -3.22 -8.57
N ILE A 36 -16.45 -4.03 -9.45
CA ILE A 36 -15.09 -4.56 -9.27
C ILE A 36 -14.04 -3.43 -9.28
N GLY A 37 -14.23 -2.38 -10.09
CA GLY A 37 -13.31 -1.24 -10.15
C GLY A 37 -13.12 -0.56 -8.79
N ASN A 38 -14.22 -0.21 -8.13
CA ASN A 38 -14.18 0.44 -6.81
C ASN A 38 -13.61 -0.49 -5.73
N LEU A 39 -13.88 -1.80 -5.81
CA LEU A 39 -13.32 -2.79 -4.88
C LEU A 39 -11.79 -2.88 -5.00
N ILE A 40 -11.27 -2.90 -6.23
CA ILE A 40 -9.82 -2.92 -6.48
C ILE A 40 -9.18 -1.63 -5.98
N GLU A 41 -9.79 -0.48 -6.23
CA GLU A 41 -9.29 0.82 -5.75
C GLU A 41 -9.17 0.84 -4.23
N ASN A 42 -10.23 0.44 -3.53
CA ASN A 42 -10.24 0.37 -2.07
C ASN A 42 -9.20 -0.62 -1.54
N ALA A 43 -9.05 -1.78 -2.16
CA ALA A 43 -8.03 -2.77 -1.77
C ALA A 43 -6.60 -2.21 -1.91
N LYS A 44 -6.33 -1.42 -2.96
CA LYS A 44 -5.04 -0.73 -3.13
C LYS A 44 -4.81 0.30 -2.01
N LYS A 45 -5.82 1.11 -1.69
CA LYS A 45 -5.75 2.10 -0.60
C LYS A 45 -5.51 1.40 0.75
N ASP A 46 -6.23 0.33 1.04
CA ASP A 46 -6.06 -0.47 2.26
C ASP A 46 -4.64 -1.05 2.37
N ALA A 47 -4.07 -1.54 1.27
CA ALA A 47 -2.70 -2.04 1.24
C ALA A 47 -1.67 -0.95 1.56
N ILE A 48 -1.88 0.28 1.07
CA ILE A 48 -1.00 1.42 1.39
C ILE A 48 -1.10 1.79 2.87
N ILE A 49 -2.31 1.79 3.45
CA ILE A 49 -2.51 2.05 4.89
C ILE A 49 -1.80 0.97 5.72
N ALA A 50 -1.93 -0.30 5.34
CA ALA A 50 -1.22 -1.39 6.00
C ALA A 50 0.31 -1.24 5.90
N ASN A 51 0.82 -0.81 4.75
CA ASN A 51 2.24 -0.50 4.59
C ASN A 51 2.69 0.65 5.49
N ALA A 52 1.89 1.71 5.62
CA ALA A 52 2.15 2.81 6.53
C ALA A 52 2.21 2.35 7.99
N GLN A 53 1.30 1.47 8.41
CA GLN A 53 1.30 0.86 9.74
C GLN A 53 2.57 0.02 9.97
N ASN A 54 2.94 -0.83 9.00
CA ASN A 54 4.17 -1.61 9.06
C ASN A 54 5.43 -0.72 9.20
N MET A 55 5.44 0.44 8.53
CA MET A 55 6.53 1.41 8.66
C MET A 55 6.61 2.01 10.06
N VAL A 56 5.47 2.35 10.65
CA VAL A 56 5.40 2.85 12.03
C VAL A 56 5.85 1.79 13.02
N ASP A 57 5.44 0.53 12.84
CA ASP A 57 5.83 -0.57 13.72
C ASP A 57 7.34 -0.84 13.64
N ALA A 58 7.93 -0.79 12.45
CA ALA A 58 9.37 -0.87 12.26
C ALA A 58 10.11 0.31 12.92
N THR A 59 9.55 1.51 12.82
CA THR A 59 10.11 2.71 13.47
C THR A 59 10.02 2.64 14.99
N ARG A 60 8.93 2.06 15.52
CA ARG A 60 8.77 1.79 16.96
C ARG A 60 9.79 0.75 17.43
N LEU A 61 10.02 -0.31 16.66
CA LEU A 61 11.05 -1.29 16.97
C LEU A 61 12.45 -0.65 16.97
N LEU A 62 12.74 0.21 16.00
CA LEU A 62 13.97 1.01 15.95
C LEU A 62 14.14 1.87 17.20
N SER A 63 13.09 2.57 17.64
CA SER A 63 13.18 3.48 18.80
C SER A 63 13.40 2.76 20.13
N VAL A 64 12.93 1.52 20.25
CA VAL A 64 13.15 0.66 21.41
C VAL A 64 14.52 -0.02 21.37
N SER A 65 14.98 -0.44 20.18
CA SER A 65 16.22 -1.20 20.02
C SER A 65 17.48 -0.34 19.92
N LYS A 66 17.36 0.92 19.49
CA LYS A 66 18.50 1.83 19.29
C LYS A 66 18.25 3.16 20.00
N SER A 67 19.22 3.58 20.81
CA SER A 67 19.13 4.83 21.56
C SER A 67 19.13 6.07 20.65
N GLY A 68 18.48 7.14 21.11
CA GLY A 68 18.47 8.44 20.45
C GLY A 68 17.45 8.58 19.31
N PHE A 69 16.49 7.67 19.21
CA PHE A 69 15.36 7.79 18.29
C PHE A 69 14.08 8.28 18.97
N SER A 70 13.95 8.10 20.28
CA SER A 70 12.87 8.72 21.06
C SER A 70 13.18 10.20 21.26
N PRO A 71 12.35 11.13 20.76
CA PRO A 71 12.64 12.54 20.84
C PRO A 71 12.37 13.13 22.23
N SER A 72 13.08 14.20 22.59
CA SER A 72 12.76 15.02 23.76
C SER A 72 11.41 15.73 23.62
N ASP A 73 10.86 16.21 24.73
CA ASP A 73 9.58 16.93 24.71
C ASP A 73 9.63 18.16 23.77
N GLY A 74 8.60 18.33 22.96
CA GLY A 74 8.52 19.34 21.90
C GLY A 74 9.41 19.08 20.69
N HIS A 75 10.01 17.88 20.57
CA HIS A 75 10.88 17.52 19.46
C HIS A 75 10.35 16.33 18.66
N MET A 76 10.94 16.15 17.49
CA MET A 76 10.59 15.16 16.50
C MET A 76 11.82 14.38 16.05
N THR A 77 11.63 13.12 15.64
CA THR A 77 12.64 12.32 14.97
C THR A 77 12.09 11.84 13.62
N PHE A 78 12.73 12.25 12.53
CA PHE A 78 12.42 11.84 11.16
C PHE A 78 13.21 10.58 10.83
N VAL A 79 12.50 9.54 10.37
CA VAL A 79 13.07 8.23 10.03
C VAL A 79 12.71 7.89 8.59
N PRO A 80 13.66 8.02 7.64
CA PRO A 80 13.46 7.65 6.24
C PRO A 80 13.21 6.15 6.08
N LEU A 81 12.33 5.77 5.15
CA LEU A 81 12.08 4.37 4.82
C LEU A 81 13.34 3.65 4.34
N GLY A 82 14.19 4.34 3.56
CA GLY A 82 15.46 3.80 3.09
C GLY A 82 16.38 3.37 4.24
N TYR A 83 16.40 4.12 5.34
CA TYR A 83 17.16 3.77 6.54
C TYR A 83 16.61 2.51 7.22
N LEU A 84 15.28 2.43 7.43
CA LEU A 84 14.62 1.25 8.03
C LEU A 84 14.93 -0.04 7.25
N VAL A 85 14.94 0.06 5.93
CA VAL A 85 15.28 -1.05 5.04
C VAL A 85 16.77 -1.40 5.14
N SER A 86 17.66 -0.38 5.14
CA SER A 86 19.10 -0.62 5.18
C SER A 86 19.59 -1.23 6.49
N GLU A 87 18.95 -0.88 7.61
CA GLU A 87 19.28 -1.40 8.94
C GLU A 87 18.53 -2.70 9.26
N GLY A 88 17.70 -3.20 8.34
CA GLY A 88 17.02 -4.49 8.47
C GLY A 88 15.74 -4.49 9.33
N TYR A 89 15.18 -3.32 9.66
CA TYR A 89 13.89 -3.21 10.35
C TYR A 89 12.70 -3.46 9.42
N MET A 90 12.89 -3.34 8.10
CA MET A 90 11.87 -3.62 7.09
C MET A 90 12.45 -4.29 5.86
N ASN A 91 11.61 -5.08 5.19
CA ASN A 91 11.91 -5.57 3.86
C ASN A 91 11.68 -4.49 2.81
N LYS A 92 12.45 -4.54 1.73
CA LYS A 92 12.18 -3.74 0.53
C LYS A 92 10.79 -4.06 0.01
N PHE A 93 9.96 -3.03 -0.18
CA PHE A 93 8.74 -3.17 -0.96
C PHE A 93 9.11 -3.62 -2.38
N SER A 94 8.70 -4.84 -2.75
CA SER A 94 9.03 -5.41 -4.05
C SER A 94 8.07 -4.90 -5.12
N LYS A 95 8.60 -4.64 -6.31
CA LYS A 95 7.97 -4.00 -7.49
C LYS A 95 6.83 -4.82 -8.13
N HIS A 96 6.25 -5.81 -7.43
CA HIS A 96 5.25 -6.72 -7.99
C HIS A 96 3.86 -6.05 -8.07
N GLY A 97 3.73 -5.06 -8.97
CA GLY A 97 2.46 -4.41 -9.30
C GLY A 97 1.97 -3.36 -8.30
N LEU A 98 2.82 -2.95 -7.37
CA LEU A 98 2.56 -1.89 -6.39
C LEU A 98 3.58 -0.76 -6.57
N GLU A 99 3.13 0.46 -6.27
CA GLU A 99 3.93 1.66 -6.42
C GLU A 99 5.22 1.59 -5.57
N VAL A 100 6.38 1.82 -6.17
CA VAL A 100 7.66 1.78 -5.44
C VAL A 100 7.81 3.09 -4.68
N TYR A 101 7.78 3.01 -3.35
CA TYR A 101 8.00 4.18 -2.49
C TYR A 101 9.42 4.73 -2.65
N ALA A 102 9.58 6.04 -2.54
CA ALA A 102 10.86 6.73 -2.56
C ALA A 102 11.71 6.28 -1.36
N GLN A 103 12.83 5.62 -1.67
CA GLN A 103 13.72 4.98 -0.70
C GLN A 103 15.17 5.37 -1.01
N ASN A 104 15.59 6.55 -0.57
CA ASN A 104 17.02 6.84 -0.56
C ASN A 104 17.67 6.15 0.64
N THR A 105 18.49 5.12 0.40
CA THR A 105 19.21 4.39 1.46
C THR A 105 20.39 5.16 2.03
N GLN A 106 20.79 6.27 1.41
CA GLN A 106 21.84 7.15 1.93
C GLN A 106 21.29 8.16 2.95
N ASP A 107 19.97 8.41 2.93
CA ASP A 107 19.34 9.34 3.86
C ASP A 107 19.44 8.81 5.29
N GLN A 108 19.91 9.67 6.19
CA GLN A 108 20.01 9.36 7.60
C GLN A 108 18.84 9.97 8.38
N PRO A 109 18.43 9.35 9.49
CA PRO A 109 17.42 9.91 10.37
C PRO A 109 17.85 11.25 10.94
N THR A 110 16.93 12.22 10.97
CA THR A 110 17.11 13.50 11.66
C THR A 110 16.48 13.38 13.04
N LYS A 111 17.28 13.46 14.10
CA LYS A 111 16.85 13.21 15.50
C LYS A 111 16.68 14.52 16.25
N ASN A 112 15.73 14.56 17.20
CA ASN A 112 15.51 15.71 18.10
C ASN A 112 15.43 17.06 17.36
N HIS A 113 14.60 17.13 16.32
CA HIS A 113 14.34 18.35 15.58
C HIS A 113 13.12 19.09 16.15
N VAL A 114 13.10 20.42 16.08
CA VAL A 114 12.03 21.26 16.67
C VAL A 114 10.98 21.72 15.65
N ASP A 115 11.23 21.55 14.37
CA ASP A 115 10.30 21.95 13.32
C ASP A 115 10.03 20.81 12.32
N THR A 116 8.96 20.99 11.53
CA THR A 116 8.51 20.02 10.52
C THR A 116 9.28 20.13 9.20
N ASN A 117 10.21 21.08 9.07
CA ASN A 117 10.97 21.32 7.83
C ASN A 117 12.07 20.27 7.69
N TRP A 118 11.68 19.12 7.16
CA TRP A 118 12.63 18.11 6.76
C TRP A 118 13.20 18.42 5.38
N THR A 119 14.53 18.34 5.24
CA THR A 119 15.26 18.79 4.04
C THR A 119 15.05 17.92 2.80
N ASN A 120 14.27 16.84 2.87
CA ASN A 120 14.07 15.90 1.76
C ASN A 120 12.60 15.47 1.56
N GLU A 121 11.69 16.43 1.36
CA GLU A 121 10.24 16.23 1.17
C GLU A 121 9.82 15.18 0.12
N ASN A 122 10.76 14.78 -0.74
CA ASN A 122 10.58 13.83 -1.84
C ASN A 122 10.70 12.35 -1.41
N ASN A 123 10.93 12.09 -0.12
CA ASN A 123 11.11 10.74 0.41
C ASN A 123 9.92 10.25 1.23
N THR A 124 9.82 8.92 1.34
CA THR A 124 8.89 8.25 2.25
C THR A 124 9.53 8.11 3.62
N TYR A 125 8.81 8.52 4.67
CA TYR A 125 9.34 8.53 6.03
C TYR A 125 8.25 8.42 7.09
N VAL A 126 8.70 8.10 8.31
CA VAL A 126 7.92 8.16 9.54
C VAL A 126 8.52 9.23 10.43
N VAL A 127 7.68 9.96 11.16
CA VAL A 127 8.10 10.91 12.20
C VAL A 127 7.57 10.43 13.54
N ILE A 128 8.46 10.44 14.53
CA ILE A 128 8.11 10.27 15.93
C ILE A 128 8.04 11.69 16.50
N GLU A 129 6.89 12.09 17.05
CA GLU A 129 6.74 13.37 17.75
C GLU A 129 6.53 13.11 19.24
N ASN A 130 7.14 13.94 20.09
CA ASN A 130 6.89 13.94 21.53
C ASN A 130 6.27 15.27 21.95
N ASN A 131 4.99 15.24 22.31
CA ASN A 131 4.21 16.42 22.69
C ASN A 131 3.71 16.25 24.13
N GLY A 132 4.40 16.86 25.10
CA GLY A 132 4.08 16.78 26.52
C GLY A 132 4.24 15.36 27.10
N GLY A 133 5.19 14.57 26.59
CA GLY A 133 5.37 13.16 26.94
C GLY A 133 4.48 12.17 26.18
N LYS A 134 3.57 12.67 25.34
CA LYS A 134 2.76 11.84 24.44
C LYS A 134 3.57 11.57 23.16
N ILE A 135 3.88 10.30 22.92
CA ILE A 135 4.55 9.85 21.68
C ILE A 135 3.51 9.57 20.60
N GLU A 136 3.59 10.29 19.50
CA GLU A 136 2.73 10.14 18.32
C GLU A 136 3.57 9.82 17.09
N TYR A 137 2.95 9.14 16.13
CA TYR A 137 3.61 8.69 14.91
C TYR A 137 2.89 9.26 13.70
N TYR A 138 3.66 9.90 12.84
CA TYR A 138 3.19 10.46 11.58
C TYR A 138 3.89 9.78 10.43
N VAL A 139 3.22 9.71 9.29
CA VAL A 139 3.74 9.05 8.10
C VAL A 139 3.51 9.94 6.89
N ARG A 140 4.45 9.88 5.95
CA ARG A 140 4.31 10.46 4.61
C ARG A 140 4.80 9.43 3.61
N ILE A 141 4.03 9.19 2.56
CA ILE A 141 4.39 8.25 1.49
C ILE A 141 4.43 9.00 0.17
N VAL A 142 5.59 8.90 -0.48
CA VAL A 142 5.89 9.48 -1.79
C VAL A 142 6.48 8.37 -2.66
N LEU A 143 6.10 8.34 -3.92
CA LEU A 143 6.64 7.37 -4.88
C LEU A 143 8.03 7.76 -5.37
N HIS A 144 8.75 6.79 -5.94
CA HIS A 144 10.07 7.01 -6.52
C HIS A 144 10.11 8.10 -7.61
N ASN A 145 8.97 8.43 -8.21
CA ASN A 145 8.81 9.51 -9.19
C ASN A 145 8.24 10.80 -8.59
N ASN A 146 8.32 10.94 -7.27
CA ASN A 146 7.90 12.10 -6.50
C ASN A 146 6.39 12.38 -6.43
N HIS A 147 5.56 11.41 -6.79
CA HIS A 147 4.11 11.52 -6.63
C HIS A 147 3.71 11.26 -5.17
N LEU A 148 2.95 12.19 -4.59
CA LEU A 148 2.48 12.08 -3.20
C LEU A 148 1.32 11.09 -3.09
N VAL A 149 1.49 10.03 -2.31
CA VAL A 149 0.45 9.00 -2.09
C VAL A 149 -0.31 9.25 -0.80
N LEU A 150 0.42 9.55 0.27
CA LEU A 150 -0.13 9.84 1.59
C LEU A 150 0.53 11.13 2.10
N PRO A 151 -0.23 12.23 2.30
CA PRO A 151 0.29 13.43 2.92
C PRO A 151 0.77 13.16 4.35
N TYR A 152 1.55 14.10 4.90
CA TYR A 152 2.01 14.02 6.28
C TYR A 152 0.79 13.97 7.22
N LYS A 153 0.56 12.81 7.84
CA LYS A 153 -0.61 12.58 8.69
C LYS A 153 -0.30 11.63 9.84
N ASN A 154 -0.96 11.85 10.97
CA ASN A 154 -0.89 10.94 12.11
C ASN A 154 -1.45 9.58 11.70
N ILE A 155 -0.70 8.50 11.97
CA ILE A 155 -1.07 7.15 11.53
C ILE A 155 -2.44 6.70 12.04
N ASN A 156 -2.86 7.17 13.21
CA ASN A 156 -4.15 6.80 13.81
C ASN A 156 -5.34 7.46 13.11
N ASP A 157 -5.10 8.54 12.35
CA ASP A 157 -6.13 9.30 11.64
C ASP A 157 -6.15 9.03 10.12
N VAL A 158 -5.25 8.17 9.64
CA VAL A 158 -5.15 7.81 8.22
C VAL A 158 -6.36 6.96 7.81
N ASN A 159 -7.00 7.37 6.73
CA ASN A 159 -8.09 6.64 6.10
C ASN A 159 -7.96 6.65 4.56
N ARG A 160 -8.91 6.02 3.88
CA ARG A 160 -8.88 5.85 2.41
C ARG A 160 -8.94 7.17 1.65
N ASP A 161 -9.57 8.20 2.19
CA ASP A 161 -9.71 9.50 1.52
C ASP A 161 -8.41 10.30 1.53
N ASP A 162 -7.47 9.94 2.41
CA ASP A 162 -6.13 10.50 2.45
C ASP A 162 -5.20 9.90 1.38
N ILE A 163 -5.59 8.78 0.76
CA ILE A 163 -4.75 8.05 -0.19
C ILE A 163 -5.05 8.48 -1.61
N THR A 164 -4.03 9.04 -2.26
CA THR A 164 -4.05 9.37 -3.69
C THR A 164 -3.36 8.28 -4.48
N LEU A 165 -4.14 7.52 -5.26
CA LEU A 165 -3.60 6.51 -6.17
C LEU A 165 -3.18 7.15 -7.49
N HIS A 166 -2.02 6.78 -8.00
CA HIS A 166 -1.57 7.20 -9.32
C HIS A 166 -1.70 6.01 -10.28
N ASN A 167 -2.54 6.17 -11.31
CA ASN A 167 -2.67 5.19 -12.37
C ASN A 167 -1.44 5.30 -13.29
N TYR A 168 -0.74 4.19 -13.52
CA TYR A 168 0.25 4.04 -14.58
C TYR A 168 -0.22 2.98 -15.57
#